data_AF-A0A7K3PMP9-F1
#
_entry.id   AF-A0A7K3PMP9-F1
#
_cell.length_a   1.000
_cell.length_b   1.000
_cell.length_c   1.000
_cell.angle_alpha   90.00
_cell.angle_beta   90.00
_cell.angle_gamma   90.00
#
_symmetry.space_group_name_H-M   'P 1'
#
loop_
_entity.id
_entity.type
_entity.pdbx_description
1 polymer ?
#
loop_
_entity_poly.entity_id
_entity_poly.type
_entity_poly.pdbx_seq_one_letter_code
_entity_poly.pdbx_strand_id
1 'polypeptide(L)' 'MGETTEATEATEATRPPVVLAGYGPVGQAFVDRLGRDGAALARRHGVRPRVAAVRASAAQCRPGAEGSVPP' A
#
# COMPACT_ATOMS: atom_id res chain seq x y z
N MET A 1 -2.12 -39.10 19.61
CA MET A 1 -1.10 -39.14 18.53
C MET A 1 -1.55 -38.09 17.53
N GLY A 2 -1.16 -36.83 17.72
CA GLY A 2 0.04 -36.22 17.09
C GLY A 2 -0.36 -35.84 15.66
N GLU A 3 -0.35 -34.60 15.18
CA GLU A 3 0.53 -33.48 15.46
C GLU A 3 -0.16 -32.14 15.16
N THR A 4 0.20 -31.17 15.99
CA THR A 4 0.19 -29.72 15.74
C THR A 4 0.47 -29.32 14.29
N THR A 5 -0.49 -28.64 13.67
CA THR A 5 -0.18 -27.61 12.66
C THR A 5 -0.69 -26.28 13.21
N GLU A 6 0.09 -25.77 14.16
CA GLU A 6 0.03 -24.37 14.59
C GLU A 6 0.32 -23.45 13.40
N ALA A 7 -0.32 -22.28 13.45
CA ALA A 7 0.01 -21.06 12.73
C ALA A 7 -0.34 -21.00 11.23
N THR A 8 -1.62 -20.74 10.93
CA THR A 8 -1.93 -19.88 9.78
C THR A 8 -3.12 -18.94 10.04
N GLU A 9 -3.28 -18.46 11.27
CA GLU A 9 -3.90 -17.14 11.49
C GLU A 9 -2.87 -16.05 11.19
N ALA A 10 -2.38 -16.00 9.96
CA ALA A 10 -1.83 -14.76 9.45
C ALA A 10 -3.03 -13.84 9.24
N THR A 11 -3.37 -13.04 10.26
CA THR A 11 -4.41 -12.00 10.15
C THR A 11 -4.23 -11.30 8.82
N GLU A 12 -5.16 -11.54 7.88
CA GLU A 12 -5.03 -11.03 6.52
C GLU A 12 -5.04 -9.52 6.60
N ALA A 13 -3.86 -8.91 6.42
CA ALA A 13 -3.71 -7.49 6.65
C ALA A 13 -4.61 -6.73 5.68
N THR A 14 -5.54 -5.95 6.23
CA THR A 14 -6.50 -5.17 5.47
C THR A 14 -5.76 -4.28 4.47
N ARG A 15 -6.21 -4.25 3.21
CA ARG A 15 -5.60 -3.45 2.14
C ARG A 15 -6.43 -2.21 1.82
N PRO A 16 -6.44 -1.18 2.69
CA PRO A 16 -7.26 0.00 2.44
C PRO A 16 -6.76 0.75 1.20
N PRO A 17 -7.66 1.15 0.28
CA PRO A 17 -7.31 2.05 -0.80
C PRO A 17 -7.05 3.45 -0.25
N VAL A 18 -5.93 4.07 -0.65
CA VAL A 18 -5.60 5.46 -0.29
C VAL A 18 -5.47 6.33 -1.53
N VAL A 19 -5.85 7.60 -1.39
CA VAL A 19 -5.69 8.62 -2.44
C VAL A 19 -4.65 9.63 -1.99
N LEU A 20 -3.65 9.89 -2.83
CA LEU A 20 -2.64 10.90 -2.54
C LEU A 20 -3.05 12.26 -3.10
N ALA A 21 -2.89 13.33 -2.31
CA ALA A 21 -3.04 14.71 -2.78
C ALA A 21 -1.68 15.24 -3.25
N GLY A 22 -1.33 14.90 -4.50
CA GLY A 22 -0.09 15.29 -5.15
C GLY A 22 0.87 14.12 -5.38
N TYR A 23 1.54 14.15 -6.53
CA TYR A 23 2.57 13.18 -6.94
C TYR A 23 3.92 13.85 -7.21
N GLY A 24 4.25 14.88 -6.43
CA GLY A 24 5.61 15.45 -6.44
C GLY A 24 6.61 14.54 -5.71
N PRO A 25 7.82 15.05 -5.42
CA PRO A 25 8.89 14.25 -4.79
C PRO A 25 8.46 13.55 -3.50
N VAL A 26 7.64 14.19 -2.67
CA VAL A 26 7.12 13.60 -1.42
C VAL A 26 6.12 12.47 -1.70
N GLY A 27 5.22 12.67 -2.68
CA GLY A 27 4.23 11.67 -3.06
C GLY A 27 4.89 10.41 -3.63
N GLN A 28 5.91 10.59 -4.47
CA GLN A 28 6.72 9.49 -5.01
C GLN A 28 7.45 8.74 -3.89
N ALA A 29 8.16 9.44 -3.00
CA ALA A 29 8.86 8.83 -1.88
C ALA A 29 7.92 8.05 -0.94
N PHE A 30 6.69 8.54 -0.76
CA PHE A 30 5.66 7.83 0.00
C PHE A 30 5.26 6.50 -0.66
N VAL A 31 5.03 6.49 -1.98
CA VAL A 31 4.70 5.26 -2.72
C VAL A 31 5.82 4.24 -2.64
N ASP A 32 7.06 4.68 -2.86
CA ASP A 32 8.24 3.82 -2.76
C ASP A 32 8.40 3.21 -1.37
N ARG A 33 8.13 4.02 -0.34
CA ARG A 33 8.19 3.55 1.05
C ARG A 33 7.08 2.56 1.35
N LEU A 34 5.87 2.78 0.84
CA LEU A 34 4.75 1.87 1.04
C LEU A 34 5.00 0.51 0.38
N GLY A 35 5.62 0.50 -0.80
CA GLY A 35 6.05 -0.72 -1.49
C GLY A 35 7.11 -1.51 -0.70
N ARG A 36 8.12 -0.82 -0.17
CA ARG A 36 9.21 -1.43 0.61
C ARG A 36 8.76 -1.89 2.01
N ASP A 37 8.04 -1.04 2.73
CA ASP A 37 7.74 -1.23 4.15
C ASP A 37 6.38 -1.90 4.39
N GLY A 38 5.61 -2.22 3.34
CA GLY A 38 4.27 -2.78 3.47
C GLY A 38 4.20 -4.02 4.37
N ALA A 39 5.28 -4.82 4.43
CA ALA A 39 5.32 -5.98 5.32
C ALA A 39 5.54 -5.65 6.78
N ALA A 40 6.29 -4.60 7.07
CA ALA A 40 6.40 -4.07 8.42
C ALA A 40 5.08 -3.44 8.87
N LEU A 41 4.40 -2.69 8.00
CA LEU A 41 3.08 -2.10 8.26
C LEU A 41 2.03 -3.18 8.56
N ALA A 42 2.00 -4.26 7.79
CA ALA A 42 1.09 -5.38 8.01
C ALA A 42 1.30 -6.01 9.38
N ARG A 43 2.56 -6.29 9.75
CA ARG A 43 2.88 -6.93 11.02
C ARG A 43 2.60 -6.03 12.23
N ARG A 44 2.85 -4.73 12.11
CA ARG A 44 2.73 -3.80 13.23
C ARG A 44 1.31 -3.26 13.42
N HIS A 45 0.56 -3.13 12.34
CA HIS A 45 -0.71 -2.41 12.33
C HIS A 45 -1.85 -3.18 11.65
N GLY A 46 -1.62 -4.40 11.14
CA GLY A 46 -2.63 -5.19 10.47
C GLY A 46 -3.10 -4.62 9.13
N VAL A 47 -2.35 -3.67 8.56
CA VAL A 47 -2.74 -2.98 7.31
C VAL A 47 -1.63 -3.01 6.26
N ARG A 48 -2.04 -3.09 5.00
CA ARG A 48 -1.21 -2.88 3.81
C ARG A 48 -1.88 -1.88 2.87
N PRO A 49 -1.76 -0.57 3.14
CA PRO A 49 -2.36 0.44 2.30
C PRO A 49 -1.89 0.28 0.84
N ARG A 50 -2.78 0.58 -0.09
CA ARG A 50 -2.48 0.61 -1.52
C ARG A 50 -2.90 1.96 -2.08
N VAL A 51 -2.01 2.65 -2.77
CA VAL A 51 -2.38 3.87 -3.50
C VAL A 51 -3.28 3.49 -4.66
N ALA A 52 -4.54 3.91 -4.59
CA ALA A 52 -5.56 3.62 -5.59
C ALA A 52 -5.71 4.77 -6.60
N ALA A 53 -5.43 6.00 -6.18
CA ALA A 53 -5.45 7.19 -7.03
C ALA A 53 -4.47 8.25 -6.51
N VAL A 54 -4.07 9.15 -7.40
CA VAL A 54 -3.35 10.36 -7.05
C VAL A 54 -4.05 11.56 -7.67
N ARG A 55 -4.34 12.57 -6.84
CA ARG A 55 -4.88 13.84 -7.26
C ARG A 55 -3.74 14.82 -7.51
N ALA A 56 -3.36 15.01 -8.76
CA ALA A 56 -2.43 16.06 -9.16
C ALA A 56 -3.25 17.29 -9.57
N SER A 57 -3.29 18.32 -8.72
CA SER A 57 -4.14 19.51 -8.92
C SER A 57 -5.65 19.18 -8.94
N ALA A 58 -6.47 19.73 -9.85
CA ALA A 58 -7.90 19.40 -9.97
C ALA A 58 -8.16 18.03 -10.59
N ALA A 59 -7.16 17.40 -11.21
CA ALA A 59 -7.27 16.12 -11.89
C ALA A 59 -7.02 14.93 -10.94
N GLN A 60 -7.68 13.80 -11.21
CA GLN A 60 -7.48 12.54 -10.51
C GLN A 60 -6.94 11.50 -11.50
N CYS A 61 -5.75 10.95 -11.22
CA CYS A 61 -5.10 9.93 -12.02
C CYS A 61 -5.05 8.60 -11.25
N ARG A 62 -5.26 7.48 -11.95
CA ARG A 62 -4.99 6.14 -11.40
C ARG A 62 -3.53 5.78 -11.66
N PRO A 63 -2.73 5.44 -10.64
CA PRO A 63 -1.39 4.89 -10.84
C PRO A 63 -1.45 3.57 -11.62
N GLY A 64 -0.49 3.36 -12.51
CA GLY A 64 -0.23 2.07 -13.14
C GLY A 64 0.24 1.02 -12.12
N ALA A 65 0.35 -0.23 -12.57
CA ALA A 65 0.78 -1.36 -11.72
C ALA A 65 2.15 -1.12 -11.04
N GLU A 66 3.02 -0.38 -11.73
CA GLU A 66 4.37 0.03 -11.30
C GLU A 66 4.37 1.31 -10.44
N GLY A 67 3.21 1.87 -10.11
CA GLY A 67 3.08 3.13 -9.36
C GLY A 67 3.22 4.41 -10.19
N SER A 68 3.62 4.31 -11.47
CA SER A 68 3.71 5.48 -12.36
C SER A 68 2.34 6.11 -12.62
N VAL A 69 2.23 7.43 -12.47
CA VAL A 69 1.06 8.20 -12.93
C VAL A 69 1.34 8.76 -14.34
N PRO A 70 0.32 8.83 -15.22
CA PRO A 70 0.47 9.50 -16.52
C PRO A 70 0.79 10.99 -16.33
N PRO A 71 1.54 11.61 -17.27
CA PRO A 71 1.92 13.02 -17.22
C PRO A 71 0.71 13.97 -17.24
#